data_AF-A0A931R682-F1
#
_entry.id   AF-A0A931R682-F1
#
_cell.length_a   1.000
_cell.length_b   1.000
_cell.length_c   1.000
_cell.angle_alpha   90.00
_cell.angle_beta   90.00
_cell.angle_gamma   90.00
#
_symmetry.space_group_name_H-M   'P 1'
#
loop_
_entity.id
_entity.type
_entity.pdbx_description
1 polymer ?
#
loop_
_entity_poly.entity_id
_entity_poly.type
_entity_poly.pdbx_seq_one_letter_code
_entity_poly.pdbx_strand_id
1 'polypeptide(L)' 'MSVTSYVKDITDAVKSTFEGMSITFSHLVRRPMTIQYPDKIPVPIQETLPRRYRGILEVDLDICTGCLACE' A
#
# COMPACT_ATOMS: atom_id res chain seq x y z
N MET A 1 -0.13 44.99 5.51
CA MET A 1 -0.80 43.76 5.99
C MET A 1 -1.70 44.14 7.14
N SER A 2 -3.01 44.19 6.93
CA SER A 2 -3.93 44.61 7.99
C SER A 2 -4.14 43.44 8.95
N VAL A 3 -4.28 43.73 10.24
CA VAL A 3 -4.55 42.72 11.28
C VAL A 3 -5.80 41.89 10.92
N THR A 4 -6.75 42.50 10.21
CA THR A 4 -7.95 41.85 9.68
C THR A 4 -7.66 40.75 8.65
N SER A 5 -6.66 40.91 7.77
CA SER A 5 -6.31 39.85 6.82
C SER A 5 -5.65 38.67 7.53
N TYR A 6 -4.78 38.94 8.49
CA TYR A 6 -4.11 37.91 9.29
C TYR A 6 -5.09 37.04 10.10
N VAL A 7 -6.12 37.66 10.71
CA VAL A 7 -7.16 36.91 11.43
C VAL A 7 -8.00 36.06 10.47
N LYS A 8 -8.28 36.53 9.25
CA LYS A 8 -8.97 35.74 8.22
C LYS A 8 -8.15 34.52 7.80
N ASP A 9 -6.86 34.71 7.55
CA ASP A 9 -5.96 33.62 7.17
C ASP A 9 -5.89 32.54 8.25
N ILE A 10 -5.88 32.93 9.54
CA ILE A 10 -5.92 31.99 10.67
C ILE A 10 -7.26 31.22 10.69
N THR A 11 -8.39 31.90 10.50
CA THR A 11 -9.70 31.22 10.51
C THR A 11 -9.84 30.24 9.35
N ASP A 12 -9.30 30.58 8.18
CA ASP A 12 -9.32 29.71 7.01
C ASP A 12 -8.39 28.49 7.20
N ALA A 13 -7.23 28.69 7.85
CA ALA A 13 -6.31 27.61 8.21
C ALA A 13 -6.92 26.65 9.23
N VAL A 14 -7.61 27.15 10.26
CA VAL A 14 -8.28 26.31 11.26
C VAL A 14 -9.41 25.50 10.62
N LYS A 15 -10.21 26.13 9.74
CA LYS A 15 -11.30 25.45 9.04
C LYS A 15 -10.80 24.31 8.17
N SER A 16 -9.79 24.55 7.34
CA SER A 16 -9.19 23.52 6.49
C SER A 16 -8.52 22.39 7.28
N THR A 17 -7.89 22.70 8.41
CA THR A 17 -7.30 21.68 9.30
C THR A 17 -8.40 20.81 9.91
N PHE A 18 -9.52 21.40 10.33
CA PHE A 18 -10.65 20.67 10.89
C PHE A 18 -11.33 19.77 9.84
N GLU A 19 -11.46 20.23 8.61
CA GLU A 19 -11.92 19.42 7.47
C GLU A 19 -10.98 18.21 7.25
N GLY A 20 -9.67 18.42 7.21
CA GLY A 20 -8.68 17.33 7.07
C GLY A 20 -8.69 16.34 8.24
N MET A 21 -8.84 16.83 9.47
CA MET A 21 -9.01 15.98 10.65
C MET A 21 -10.30 15.16 10.57
N SER A 22 -11.43 15.76 10.17
CA SER A 22 -12.71 15.05 10.04
C SER A 22 -12.63 13.87 9.06
N ILE A 23 -11.93 14.04 7.94
CA ILE A 23 -11.69 12.99 6.96
C ILE A 23 -10.81 11.89 7.57
N THR A 24 -9.74 12.27 8.25
CA THR A 24 -8.82 11.32 8.91
C THR A 24 -9.54 10.49 9.98
N PHE A 25 -10.35 11.14 10.83
CA PHE A 25 -11.18 10.46 11.82
C PHE A 25 -12.21 9.53 11.17
N SER A 26 -12.77 9.90 10.02
CA SER A 26 -13.67 9.02 9.26
C SER A 26 -12.98 7.74 8.77
N HIS A 27 -11.68 7.80 8.48
CA HIS A 27 -10.90 6.64 8.06
C HIS A 27 -10.55 5.69 9.20
N LEU A 28 -10.45 6.16 10.45
CA LEU A 28 -10.18 5.32 11.62
C LEU A 28 -11.32 4.36 11.96
N VAL A 29 -12.57 4.71 11.62
CA VAL A 29 -13.75 3.86 11.85
C VAL A 29 -13.89 2.77 10.79
N ARG A 30 -13.25 2.93 9.62
CA ARG A 30 -13.27 1.93 8.55
C ARG A 30 -12.36 0.77 8.93
N ARG A 31 -12.75 -0.45 8.52
CA ARG A 31 -11.91 -1.63 8.75
C ARG A 31 -10.55 -1.47 8.03
N PRO A 32 -9.44 -1.86 8.66
CA PRO A 32 -8.12 -1.78 8.03
C PRO A 32 -8.06 -2.71 6.82
N MET A 33 -7.72 -2.16 5.65
CA MET A 33 -7.48 -2.91 4.41
C MET A 33 -6.02 -3.37 4.35
N THR A 34 -5.64 -4.23 5.29
CA THR A 34 -4.28 -4.78 5.39
C THR A 34 -4.34 -6.28 5.62
N ILE A 35 -3.45 -7.03 4.97
CA ILE A 35 -3.25 -8.46 5.23
C ILE A 35 -2.09 -8.58 6.20
N GLN A 36 -2.31 -9.19 7.36
CA GLN A 36 -1.23 -9.43 8.33
C GLN A 36 -0.46 -10.66 7.89
N TYR A 37 0.72 -10.45 7.33
CA TYR A 37 1.65 -11.53 7.00
C TYR A 37 2.38 -12.00 8.28
N PRO A 38 2.59 -13.31 8.50
CA PRO A 38 2.09 -14.47 7.75
C PRO A 38 0.73 -15.00 8.26
N ASP A 39 0.19 -14.44 9.34
CA ASP A 39 -0.83 -15.10 10.17
C ASP A 39 -2.28 -14.98 9.66
N LYS A 40 -2.64 -13.90 8.94
CA LYS A 40 -4.04 -13.62 8.53
C LYS A 40 -4.18 -13.56 7.02
N ILE A 41 -3.80 -14.64 6.36
CA ILE A 41 -3.95 -14.80 4.91
C ILE A 41 -5.05 -15.84 4.67
N PRO A 42 -6.15 -15.50 3.95
CA PRO A 42 -7.26 -16.43 3.74
C PRO A 42 -6.90 -17.62 2.83
N VAL A 43 -5.81 -17.47 2.07
CA VAL A 43 -5.35 -18.40 1.02
C VAL A 43 -3.82 -18.45 1.09
N PRO A 44 -3.15 -19.58 0.77
CA PRO A 44 -1.70 -19.61 0.64
C PRO A 44 -1.15 -18.48 -0.24
N ILE A 45 -0.01 -17.90 0.15
CA ILE A 45 0.63 -16.77 -0.55
C ILE A 45 0.85 -17.08 -2.03
N GLN A 46 1.21 -18.33 -2.32
CA GLN A 46 1.43 -18.90 -3.65
C GLN A 46 0.23 -18.69 -4.59
N GLU A 47 -0.99 -18.77 -4.07
CA GLU A 47 -2.22 -18.64 -4.85
C GLU A 47 -2.70 -17.19 -4.96
N THR A 48 -2.26 -16.30 -4.06
CA THR A 48 -2.50 -14.86 -4.16
C THR A 48 -1.64 -14.19 -5.24
N LEU A 49 -0.57 -14.87 -5.65
CA LEU A 49 0.37 -14.35 -6.63
C LEU A 49 -0.20 -14.51 -8.05
N PRO A 50 -0.04 -13.48 -8.91
CA PRO A 50 -0.47 -13.58 -10.30
C PRO A 50 0.31 -14.68 -11.03
N ARG A 51 -0.29 -15.31 -12.04
CA ARG A 51 0.31 -16.41 -12.84
C ARG A 51 1.69 -16.11 -13.43
N ARG A 52 2.05 -14.83 -13.59
CA ARG A 52 3.33 -14.38 -14.17
C ARG A 52 4.27 -13.78 -13.11
N TYR A 53 4.00 -14.01 -11.83
CA TYR A 53 4.91 -13.60 -10.77
C TYR A 53 6.26 -14.30 -10.96
N ARG A 54 7.33 -13.51 -10.95
CA ARG A 54 8.70 -14.02 -11.04
C ARG A 54 9.21 -14.27 -9.64
N GLY A 55 9.06 -15.51 -9.19
CA GLY A 55 9.56 -15.99 -7.91
C GLY A 55 10.99 -16.52 -8.00
N ILE A 56 11.28 -17.48 -7.14
CA ILE A 56 12.52 -18.25 -7.20
C ILE A 56 12.52 -19.07 -8.50
N LEU A 57 13.66 -19.07 -9.19
CA LEU A 57 13.84 -19.88 -10.39
C LEU A 57 14.03 -21.33 -9.98
N GLU A 58 13.17 -22.21 -10.50
CA GLU A 58 13.30 -23.66 -10.40
C GLU A 58 13.88 -24.17 -11.72
N VAL A 59 14.86 -25.07 -11.66
CA VAL A 59 15.50 -25.66 -12.85
C VAL A 59 14.94 -27.06 -13.06
N ASP A 60 14.29 -27.28 -14.20
CA ASP A 60 13.86 -28.60 -14.64
C ASP A 60 15.07 -29.38 -15.18
N LEU A 61 15.62 -30.26 -14.34
CA LEU A 61 16.81 -31.07 -14.65
C LEU A 61 16.60 -32.02 -15.83
N ASP A 62 15.37 -32.43 -16.09
CA ASP A 62 15.03 -33.32 -17.23
C ASP A 62 15.12 -32.61 -18.59
N ILE A 63 14.95 -31.29 -18.62
CA ILE A 63 14.93 -30.46 -19.85
C ILE A 63 16.26 -29.74 -20.04
N CYS A 64 16.97 -29.44 -18.96
CA CYS A 64 18.23 -28.71 -19.01
C CYS A 64 19.32 -29.53 -19.73
N THR A 65 19.80 -29.02 -20.88
CA THR A 65 20.90 -29.63 -21.65
C THR A 65 22.27 -29.00 -21.37
N GLY A 66 22.36 -28.04 -20.44
CA GLY A 66 23.62 -27.35 -20.13
C GLY A 66 24.12 -26.42 -21.24
N CYS A 67 23.21 -25.81 -22.01
CA CYS A 67 23.55 -24.97 -23.16
C CYS A 67 24.19 -23.60 -22.84
N LEU A 68 24.40 -23.27 -21.55
CA LEU A 68 24.98 -22.02 -21.05
C LEU A 68 24.21 -20.74 -21.42
N ALA A 69 23.00 -20.82 -21.97
CA ALA A 69 22.21 -19.62 -22.30
C ALA A 69 21.65 -18.88 -21.06
N CYS A 70 21.67 -19.51 -19.89
CA CYS A 70 21.17 -18.96 -18.63
C CYS A 70 22.29 -18.41 -17.72
N GLU A 71 23.56 -18.47 -18.15
CA GLU A 71 24.69 -17.86 -17.42
C GLU A 71 24.63 -16.33 -17.39
#